data_AF-A0A2N2KJI9-F1
#
_entry.id   AF-A0A2N2KJI9-F1
#
_cell.length_a   1.000
_cell.length_b   1.000
_cell.length_c   1.000
_cell.angle_alpha   90.00
_cell.angle_beta   90.00
_cell.angle_gamma   90.00
#
_symmetry.space_group_name_H-M   'P 1'
#
loop_
_entity.id
_entity.type
_entity.pdbx_description
1 polymer ?
#
loop_
_entity_poly.entity_id
_entity_poly.type
_entity_poly.pdbx_seq_one_letter_code
_entity_poly.pdbx_strand_id
1 'polypeptide(L)'
;MRTKGSAFILIALFPLRLTLPFSRRLNRACSMRKSNWGGLAMTNNILSHALQYAEAGYSVIPVNTNSKKPLIKWTPYQTKRATPEEITEWFSKWPDAGIGLVTGKISNLFVIDADTPEAIAWVESQLPESLVCPIAETPRGGRHYYFSYEGCSLTVGTQIFPGVDYRGEGGYIIAPPSSKGE
;
A
#
# COMPACT_ATOMS: atom_id res chain seq x y z
N MET A 1 -35.86 26.57 12.62
CA MET A 1 -35.32 26.26 11.28
C MET A 1 -34.19 25.25 11.41
N ARG A 2 -34.20 24.23 10.55
CA ARG A 2 -33.47 22.95 10.66
C ARG A 2 -31.95 23.10 10.87
N THR A 3 -31.46 22.43 11.89
CA THR A 3 -30.06 22.01 12.07
C THR A 3 -29.71 20.91 11.05
N LYS A 4 -28.55 21.04 10.41
CA LYS A 4 -27.83 19.98 9.69
C LYS A 4 -26.36 20.27 9.99
N GLY A 5 -25.65 19.53 10.82
CA GLY A 5 -25.51 18.08 10.82
C GLY A 5 -24.05 17.80 10.49
N SER A 6 -23.14 18.19 11.39
CA SER A 6 -21.71 17.91 11.28
C SER A 6 -21.51 16.41 11.31
N ALA A 7 -21.20 15.82 10.15
CA ALA A 7 -20.71 14.47 10.07
C ALA A 7 -19.27 14.47 10.61
N PHE A 8 -19.14 14.25 11.92
CA PHE A 8 -17.87 13.90 12.54
C PHE A 8 -17.42 12.57 11.96
N ILE A 9 -16.47 12.61 11.02
CA ILE A 9 -15.75 11.43 10.55
C ILE A 9 -14.84 11.02 11.70
N LEU A 10 -15.26 9.99 12.43
CA LEU A 10 -14.49 9.40 13.52
C LEU A 10 -13.33 8.61 12.88
N ILE A 11 -12.20 9.28 12.67
CA ILE A 11 -10.95 8.63 12.26
C ILE A 11 -10.45 7.84 13.47
N ALA A 12 -10.72 6.54 13.49
CA ALA A 12 -10.16 5.65 14.49
C ALA A 12 -8.65 5.52 14.24
N LEU A 13 -7.87 6.16 15.11
CA LEU A 13 -6.44 5.97 15.24
C LEU A 13 -6.18 4.53 15.72
N PHE A 14 -5.81 3.63 14.82
CA PHE A 14 -5.05 2.44 15.18
C PHE A 14 -3.61 2.63 14.72
N PRO A 15 -2.61 2.39 15.60
CA PRO A 15 -1.23 2.50 15.20
C PRO A 15 -0.93 1.38 14.21
N LEU A 16 -0.71 1.71 12.93
CA LEU A 16 0.02 0.83 12.03
C LEU A 16 1.40 0.63 12.67
N ARG A 17 1.59 -0.51 13.34
CA ARG A 17 2.89 -0.92 13.86
C ARG A 17 3.73 -1.43 12.69
N LEU A 18 4.13 -0.51 11.82
CA LEU A 18 5.24 -0.67 10.89
C LEU A 18 6.54 -0.59 11.70
N THR A 19 6.82 -1.62 12.51
CA THR A 19 8.18 -1.84 13.00
C THR A 19 8.88 -2.76 12.02
N LEU A 20 9.49 -2.17 10.97
CA LEU A 20 10.63 -2.78 10.32
C LEU A 20 11.80 -2.74 11.34
N PRO A 21 12.35 -3.88 11.78
CA PRO A 21 13.46 -3.84 12.73
C PRO A 21 14.75 -3.60 11.96
N PHE A 22 15.24 -2.36 11.93
CA PHE A 22 16.63 -2.09 11.57
C PHE A 22 17.37 -1.32 12.67
N SER A 23 18.40 -1.99 13.21
CA SER A 23 19.54 -1.52 14.01
C SER A 23 19.47 -1.57 15.56
N ARG A 24 20.08 -2.67 16.06
CA ARG A 24 21.08 -2.81 17.15
C ARG A 24 20.79 -2.22 18.55
N ARG A 25 20.67 -3.14 19.52
CA ARG A 25 21.45 -3.10 20.77
C ARG A 25 21.92 -4.51 21.14
N LEU A 26 23.23 -4.64 21.36
CA LEU A 26 23.97 -5.87 21.68
C LEU A 26 23.78 -6.32 23.14
N ASN A 27 24.08 -7.61 23.34
CA ASN A 27 24.48 -8.34 24.56
C ASN A 27 23.39 -9.00 25.42
N ARG A 28 23.16 -10.30 25.19
CA ARG A 28 23.65 -11.38 26.07
C ARG A 28 23.52 -12.75 25.38
N ALA A 29 24.50 -13.61 25.68
CA ALA A 29 24.87 -14.81 24.96
C ALA A 29 23.86 -15.96 25.09
N CYS A 30 23.63 -16.66 23.96
CA CYS A 30 23.36 -18.09 23.96
C CYS A 30 24.00 -18.68 22.69
N SER A 31 24.94 -19.60 22.88
CA SER A 31 25.75 -20.18 21.82
C SER A 31 24.92 -21.13 20.95
N MET A 32 24.81 -20.86 19.65
CA MET A 32 24.52 -21.91 18.67
C MET A 32 25.27 -21.65 17.36
N ARG A 33 25.93 -22.72 16.93
CA ARG A 33 26.83 -22.97 15.80
C ARG A 33 26.81 -21.98 14.63
N LYS A 34 28.00 -21.48 14.31
CA LYS A 34 28.37 -20.90 13.01
C LYS A 34 28.29 -21.99 11.94
N SER A 35 27.35 -21.89 11.00
CA SER A 35 27.45 -22.53 9.69
C SER A 35 27.58 -21.44 8.62
N ASN A 36 28.56 -21.63 7.75
CA ASN A 36 28.97 -20.71 6.68
C ASN A 36 27.81 -20.08 5.91
N TRP A 37 27.71 -18.76 5.96
CA TRP A 37 27.00 -17.97 4.96
C TRP A 37 28.03 -17.12 4.23
N GLY A 38 28.63 -17.72 3.20
CA GLY A 38 29.35 -16.98 2.18
C GLY A 38 28.34 -16.28 1.27
N GLY A 39 28.50 -14.96 1.15
CA GLY A 39 28.01 -14.10 0.06
C GLY A 39 26.67 -14.43 -0.59
N LEU A 40 25.56 -13.98 0.01
CA LEU A 40 24.35 -13.67 -0.74
C LEU A 40 24.17 -12.16 -0.75
N ALA A 41 24.39 -11.55 -1.90
CA ALA A 41 23.90 -10.22 -2.18
C ALA A 41 22.38 -10.22 -1.97
N MET A 42 21.89 -9.28 -1.17
CA MET A 42 20.48 -9.09 -0.84
C MET A 42 19.70 -8.68 -2.11
N THR A 43 19.23 -9.63 -2.90
CA THR A 43 18.12 -9.40 -3.82
C THR A 43 16.83 -9.46 -2.99
N ASN A 44 16.34 -8.30 -2.57
CA ASN A 44 15.00 -8.16 -1.99
C ASN A 44 13.99 -8.62 -3.05
N ASN A 45 13.66 -9.92 -3.02
CA ASN A 45 12.83 -10.55 -4.02
C ASN A 45 11.42 -9.96 -3.93
N ILE A 46 10.90 -9.39 -5.02
CA ILE A 46 9.57 -8.78 -5.09
C ILE A 46 8.48 -9.77 -4.63
N LEU A 47 8.67 -11.07 -4.88
CA LEU A 47 7.81 -12.14 -4.38
C LEU A 47 7.74 -12.15 -2.84
N SER A 48 8.87 -11.98 -2.16
CA SER A 48 8.91 -11.99 -0.69
C SER A 48 8.10 -10.83 -0.11
N HIS A 49 8.15 -9.65 -0.76
CA HIS A 49 7.33 -8.50 -0.37
C HIS A 49 5.84 -8.73 -0.69
N ALA A 50 5.53 -9.33 -1.84
CA ALA A 50 4.15 -9.67 -2.20
C ALA A 50 3.52 -10.61 -1.16
N LEU A 51 4.26 -11.62 -0.70
CA LEU A 51 3.82 -12.54 0.34
C LEU A 51 3.66 -11.83 1.70
N GLN A 52 4.56 -10.93 2.07
CA GLN A 52 4.42 -10.11 3.29
C GLN A 52 3.17 -9.24 3.27
N TYR A 53 2.82 -8.64 2.14
CA TYR A 53 1.55 -7.90 2.01
C TYR A 53 0.34 -8.80 2.15
N ALA A 54 0.37 -10.00 1.56
CA ALA A 54 -0.72 -10.96 1.71
C ALA A 54 -0.88 -11.42 3.17
N GLU A 55 0.23 -11.68 3.87
CA GLU A 55 0.24 -12.04 5.30
C GLU A 55 -0.28 -10.89 6.17
N ALA A 56 0.01 -9.64 5.82
CA ALA A 56 -0.53 -8.45 6.46
C ALA A 56 -2.03 -8.21 6.16
N GLY A 57 -2.66 -9.07 5.35
CA GLY A 57 -4.10 -9.05 5.07
C GLY A 57 -4.50 -8.21 3.86
N TYR A 58 -3.55 -7.76 3.03
CA TYR A 58 -3.85 -7.07 1.78
C TYR A 58 -4.20 -8.08 0.67
N SER A 59 -5.11 -7.71 -0.22
CA SER A 59 -5.36 -8.44 -1.46
C SER A 59 -4.33 -8.03 -2.52
N VAL A 60 -3.47 -8.97 -2.90
CA VAL A 60 -2.30 -8.74 -3.77
C VAL A 60 -2.58 -9.22 -5.19
N ILE A 61 -2.16 -8.43 -6.18
CA ILE A 61 -2.22 -8.77 -7.61
C ILE A 61 -0.90 -8.36 -8.31
N PRO A 62 -0.46 -9.08 -9.36
CA PRO A 62 0.70 -8.71 -10.15
C PRO A 62 0.32 -7.59 -11.14
N VAL A 63 1.11 -6.53 -11.18
CA VAL A 63 0.86 -5.34 -12.02
C VAL A 63 2.06 -5.07 -12.90
N ASN A 64 1.82 -4.77 -14.17
CA ASN A 64 2.86 -4.24 -15.04
C ASN A 64 3.13 -2.78 -14.65
N THR A 65 4.33 -2.48 -14.14
CA THR A 65 4.67 -1.15 -13.57
C THR A 65 4.70 -0.04 -14.62
N ASN A 66 4.99 -0.38 -15.88
CA ASN A 66 5.06 0.58 -16.99
C ASN A 66 3.67 1.02 -17.46
N SER A 67 2.80 0.05 -17.75
CA SER A 67 1.42 0.31 -18.18
C SER A 67 0.46 0.60 -17.02
N LYS A 68 0.88 0.32 -15.78
CA LYS A 68 0.06 0.34 -14.56
C LYS A 68 -1.18 -0.55 -14.66
N LYS A 69 -1.14 -1.63 -15.45
CA LYS A 69 -2.27 -2.56 -15.65
C LYS A 69 -1.99 -3.91 -14.99
N PRO A 70 -2.99 -4.57 -14.38
CA PRO A 70 -2.83 -5.90 -13.84
C PRO A 70 -2.47 -6.90 -14.94
N LEU A 71 -1.58 -7.83 -14.63
CA LEU A 71 -1.14 -8.90 -15.55
C LEU A 71 -2.14 -10.06 -15.61
N ILE A 72 -3.15 -10.03 -14.75
CA ILE A 72 -4.21 -11.04 -14.62
C ILE A 72 -5.60 -10.38 -14.66
N LYS A 73 -6.64 -11.21 -14.85
CA LYS A 73 -8.02 -10.78 -14.60
C LYS A 73 -8.21 -10.57 -13.10
N TRP A 74 -8.12 -9.31 -12.66
CA TRP A 74 -8.05 -8.98 -11.24
C TRP A 74 -9.41 -8.82 -10.54
N THR A 75 -10.52 -8.72 -11.28
CA THR A 75 -11.87 -8.51 -10.72
C THR A 75 -12.25 -9.47 -9.58
N PRO A 76 -11.96 -10.79 -9.66
CA PRO A 76 -12.24 -11.70 -8.55
C PRO A 76 -11.51 -11.32 -7.26
N TYR A 77 -10.36 -10.65 -7.38
CA TYR A 77 -9.53 -10.24 -6.24
C TYR A 77 -10.00 -8.97 -5.54
N GLN A 78 -11.12 -8.40 -5.97
CA GLN A 78 -11.85 -7.36 -5.24
C GLN A 78 -12.63 -7.94 -4.05
N THR A 79 -13.03 -9.21 -4.12
CA THR A 79 -13.84 -9.86 -3.07
C THR A 79 -13.20 -11.13 -2.51
N LYS A 80 -12.19 -11.70 -3.17
CA LYS A 80 -11.43 -12.88 -2.73
C LYS A 80 -9.93 -12.58 -2.68
N ARG A 81 -9.23 -12.86 -1.58
CA ARG A 81 -7.77 -12.72 -1.54
C ARG A 81 -7.09 -13.89 -2.27
N ALA A 82 -5.99 -13.59 -2.96
CA ALA A 82 -5.14 -14.60 -3.59
C ALA A 82 -4.46 -15.49 -2.54
N THR A 83 -4.24 -16.76 -2.86
CA THR A 83 -3.46 -17.65 -2.00
C THR A 83 -1.95 -17.41 -2.18
N PRO A 84 -1.11 -17.81 -1.21
CA PRO A 84 0.34 -17.73 -1.36
C PRO A 84 0.87 -18.47 -2.59
N GLU A 85 0.23 -19.56 -2.99
CA GLU A 85 0.57 -20.35 -4.18
C GLU A 85 0.26 -19.57 -5.47
N GLU A 86 -0.92 -18.95 -5.57
CA GLU A 86 -1.30 -18.09 -6.70
C GLU A 86 -0.31 -16.92 -6.84
N ILE A 87 0.04 -16.26 -5.72
CA ILE A 87 1.03 -15.17 -5.69
C ILE A 87 2.39 -15.69 -6.17
N THR A 88 2.84 -16.82 -5.64
CA THR A 88 4.13 -17.42 -6.01
C THR A 88 4.19 -17.76 -7.50
N GLU A 89 3.12 -18.31 -8.06
CA GLU A 89 3.01 -18.61 -9.49
C GLU A 89 3.12 -17.34 -10.33
N TRP A 90 2.41 -16.27 -9.97
CA TRP A 90 2.42 -15.02 -10.72
C TRP A 90 3.79 -14.36 -10.77
N PHE A 91 4.47 -14.24 -9.62
CA PHE A 91 5.78 -13.60 -9.56
C PHE A 91 6.91 -14.53 -10.05
N SER A 92 6.68 -15.84 -10.14
CA SER A 92 7.58 -16.74 -10.88
C SER A 92 7.44 -16.58 -12.39
N LYS A 93 6.22 -16.36 -12.88
CA LYS A 93 5.92 -16.12 -14.30
C LYS A 93 6.35 -14.73 -14.77
N TRP A 94 6.23 -13.73 -13.90
CA TRP A 94 6.59 -12.34 -14.18
C TRP A 94 7.47 -11.79 -13.03
N PRO A 95 8.78 -12.11 -13.02
CA PRO A 95 9.68 -11.68 -11.95
C PRO A 95 9.84 -10.16 -11.86
N ASP A 96 9.59 -9.44 -12.96
CA ASP A 96 9.65 -7.97 -13.02
C ASP A 96 8.29 -7.30 -12.78
N ALA A 97 7.27 -8.06 -12.37
CA ALA A 97 5.97 -7.48 -12.03
C ALA A 97 6.06 -6.62 -10.76
N GLY A 98 5.32 -5.52 -10.75
CA GLY A 98 5.05 -4.77 -9.53
C GLY A 98 3.95 -5.41 -8.70
N ILE A 99 3.89 -5.02 -7.44
CA ILE A 99 2.88 -5.44 -6.46
C ILE A 99 1.72 -4.45 -6.51
N GLY A 100 0.55 -4.93 -6.91
CA GLY A 100 -0.71 -4.21 -6.77
C GLY A 100 -1.42 -4.60 -5.47
N LEU A 101 -1.92 -3.61 -4.72
CA LEU A 101 -2.80 -3.83 -3.58
C LEU A 101 -4.21 -3.34 -3.92
N VAL A 102 -5.18 -4.24 -3.83
CA VAL A 102 -6.58 -3.90 -4.07
C VAL A 102 -7.10 -3.07 -2.89
N THR A 103 -7.68 -1.91 -3.17
CA THR A 103 -8.22 -0.98 -2.16
C THR A 103 -9.68 -1.30 -1.84
N GLY A 104 -10.20 -0.74 -0.75
CA GLY A 104 -11.55 -0.98 -0.25
C GLY A 104 -11.59 -1.93 0.94
N LYS A 105 -12.76 -2.53 1.16
CA LYS A 105 -13.05 -3.38 2.33
C LYS A 105 -12.13 -4.59 2.41
N ILE A 106 -11.79 -5.20 1.27
CA ILE A 106 -10.99 -6.43 1.26
C ILE A 106 -9.61 -6.27 1.90
N SER A 107 -9.02 -5.08 1.79
CA SER A 107 -7.70 -4.76 2.34
C SER A 107 -7.77 -3.71 3.46
N ASN A 108 -8.97 -3.28 3.84
CA ASN A 108 -9.21 -2.14 4.72
C ASN A 108 -8.37 -0.90 4.34
N LEU A 109 -8.25 -0.62 3.04
CA LEU A 109 -7.30 0.35 2.51
C LEU A 109 -8.00 1.42 1.68
N PHE A 110 -7.81 2.68 2.06
CA PHE A 110 -8.21 3.86 1.30
C PHE A 110 -6.97 4.72 1.03
N VAL A 111 -6.82 5.23 -0.19
CA VAL A 111 -5.65 6.03 -0.57
C VAL A 111 -6.08 7.32 -1.23
N ILE A 112 -5.47 8.44 -0.84
CA ILE A 112 -5.55 9.72 -1.56
C ILE A 112 -4.23 9.93 -2.29
N ASP A 113 -4.29 10.17 -3.60
CA ASP A 113 -3.16 10.39 -4.48
C ASP A 113 -3.11 11.86 -4.87
N ALA A 114 -2.05 12.56 -4.49
CA ALA A 114 -1.82 13.97 -4.82
C ALA A 114 -0.58 14.09 -5.72
N ASP A 115 -0.77 14.46 -6.98
CA ASP A 115 0.28 14.44 -8.00
C ASP A 115 1.15 15.71 -8.05
N THR A 116 0.69 16.84 -7.50
CA THR A 116 1.39 18.15 -7.58
C THR A 116 1.60 18.79 -6.20
N PRO A 117 2.53 19.75 -6.06
CA PRO A 117 2.70 20.50 -4.81
C PRO A 117 1.41 21.19 -4.33
N GLU A 118 0.61 21.73 -5.25
CA GLU A 118 -0.67 22.37 -4.94
C GLU A 118 -1.71 21.36 -4.46
N ALA A 119 -1.76 20.18 -5.10
CA ALA A 119 -2.60 19.06 -4.69
C ALA A 119 -2.22 18.57 -3.28
N ILE A 120 -0.92 18.46 -2.99
CA ILE A 120 -0.39 18.10 -1.66
C ILE A 120 -0.84 19.11 -0.61
N ALA A 121 -0.60 20.40 -0.86
CA ALA A 121 -1.00 21.46 0.06
C ALA A 121 -2.51 21.48 0.29
N TRP A 122 -3.30 21.23 -0.75
CA TRP A 122 -4.75 21.12 -0.64
C TRP A 122 -5.14 19.94 0.26
N VAL A 123 -4.61 18.74 0.03
CA VAL A 123 -4.91 17.57 0.87
C VAL A 123 -4.54 17.84 2.34
N GLU A 124 -3.34 18.36 2.60
CA GLU A 124 -2.87 18.66 3.95
C GLU A 124 -3.76 19.71 4.65
N SER A 125 -4.30 20.69 3.92
CA SER A 125 -5.24 21.66 4.47
C SER A 125 -6.60 21.08 4.88
N GLN A 126 -6.98 19.92 4.33
CA GLN A 126 -8.21 19.21 4.67
C GLN A 126 -8.02 18.25 5.85
N LEU A 127 -6.78 17.92 6.20
CA LEU A 127 -6.47 16.98 7.26
C LEU A 127 -6.24 17.73 8.58
N PRO A 128 -6.65 17.17 9.73
CA PRO A 128 -6.28 17.72 11.03
C PRO A 128 -4.75 17.71 11.20
N GLU A 129 -4.17 18.78 11.74
CA GLU A 129 -2.72 18.86 11.99
C GLU A 129 -2.19 17.73 12.89
N SER A 130 -3.05 17.20 13.77
CA SER A 130 -2.72 16.08 14.66
C SER A 130 -2.75 14.71 13.98
N LEU A 131 -3.19 14.62 12.73
CA LEU A 131 -3.33 13.34 12.04
C LEU A 131 -1.97 12.83 11.61
N VAL A 132 -1.60 11.65 12.11
CA VAL A 132 -0.43 10.91 11.65
C VAL A 132 -0.92 9.76 10.77
N CYS A 133 -0.52 9.75 9.51
CA CYS A 133 -0.81 8.67 8.57
C CYS A 133 0.46 8.27 7.81
N PRO A 134 0.56 7.02 7.32
CA PRO A 134 1.63 6.65 6.40
C PRO A 134 1.52 7.47 5.11
N ILE A 135 2.66 7.94 4.61
CA ILE A 135 2.78 8.69 3.37
C ILE A 135 3.87 8.03 2.52
N ALA A 136 3.59 7.80 1.24
CA ALA A 136 4.59 7.37 0.26
C ALA A 136 4.78 8.44 -0.81
N GLU A 137 6.04 8.72 -1.13
CA GLU A 137 6.37 9.65 -2.22
C GLU A 137 6.31 8.93 -3.55
N THR A 138 5.69 9.58 -4.54
CA THR A 138 5.67 9.05 -5.90
C THR A 138 6.94 9.48 -6.64
N PRO A 139 7.40 8.73 -7.65
CA PRO A 139 8.59 9.12 -8.43
C PRO A 139 8.49 10.48 -9.14
N ARG A 140 7.28 11.06 -9.22
CA ARG A 140 7.03 12.36 -9.86
C ARG A 140 6.97 13.52 -8.87
N GLY A 141 7.23 13.27 -7.59
CA GLY A 141 7.13 14.28 -6.53
C GLY A 141 5.73 14.45 -5.95
N GLY A 142 4.81 13.54 -6.25
CA GLY A 142 3.49 13.45 -5.61
C GLY A 142 3.54 12.67 -4.28
N ARG A 143 2.40 12.57 -3.60
CA ARG A 143 2.24 11.82 -2.34
C ARG A 143 0.99 10.95 -2.33
N HIS A 144 1.15 9.74 -1.81
CA HIS A 144 0.06 8.83 -1.46
C HIS A 144 -0.16 8.86 0.05
N TYR A 145 -1.37 9.22 0.47
CA TYR A 145 -1.79 9.21 1.87
C TYR A 145 -2.65 7.97 2.12
N TYR A 146 -2.28 7.17 3.11
CA TYR A 146 -2.90 5.89 3.40
C TYR A 146 -3.82 5.99 4.61
N PHE A 147 -5.06 5.55 4.44
CA PHE A 147 -6.09 5.54 5.47
C PHE A 147 -6.75 4.16 5.56
N SER A 148 -7.38 3.90 6.71
CA SER A 148 -8.29 2.77 6.85
C SER A 148 -9.56 3.01 6.03
N TYR A 149 -10.11 1.95 5.43
CA TYR A 149 -11.40 2.00 4.75
C TYR A 149 -12.59 1.80 5.72
N GLU A 150 -12.34 1.62 7.02
CA GLU A 150 -13.39 1.45 8.03
C GLU A 150 -14.38 2.61 8.03
N GLY A 151 -15.67 2.28 8.00
CA GLY A 151 -16.75 3.27 7.95
C GLY A 151 -16.85 4.05 6.62
N CYS A 152 -16.03 3.72 5.62
CA CYS A 152 -16.04 4.36 4.31
C CYS A 152 -16.93 3.58 3.31
N SER A 153 -17.57 4.31 2.40
CA SER A 153 -18.34 3.76 1.27
C SER A 153 -17.90 4.33 -0.08
N LEU A 154 -16.73 4.99 -0.12
CA LEU A 154 -16.20 5.62 -1.32
C LEU A 154 -15.57 4.57 -2.24
N THR A 155 -15.88 4.63 -3.52
CA THR A 155 -15.30 3.74 -4.53
C THR A 155 -13.99 4.33 -5.06
N VAL A 156 -13.85 4.52 -6.37
CA VAL A 156 -12.73 5.21 -7.00
C VAL A 156 -13.25 6.53 -7.54
N GLY A 157 -12.52 7.61 -7.28
CA GLY A 157 -12.82 8.91 -7.85
C GLY A 157 -11.56 9.64 -8.26
N THR A 158 -11.72 10.54 -9.21
CA THR A 158 -10.61 11.32 -9.78
C THR A 158 -10.96 12.80 -9.76
N GLN A 159 -9.95 13.64 -9.68
CA GLN A 159 -10.07 15.09 -9.77
C GLN A 159 -11.07 15.70 -8.77
N ILE A 160 -11.05 15.25 -7.51
CA ILE A 160 -11.81 15.93 -6.44
C ILE A 160 -11.26 17.33 -6.18
N PHE A 161 -9.98 17.52 -6.51
CA PHE A 161 -9.27 18.76 -6.70
C PHE A 161 -8.28 18.53 -7.85
N PRO A 162 -7.86 19.55 -8.62
CA PRO A 162 -6.86 19.37 -9.67
C PRO A 162 -5.61 18.63 -9.16
N GLY A 163 -5.34 17.47 -9.75
CA GLY A 163 -4.21 16.62 -9.33
C GLY A 163 -4.44 15.81 -8.05
N VAL A 164 -5.69 15.69 -7.56
CA VAL A 164 -6.06 14.84 -6.43
C VAL A 164 -7.07 13.78 -6.86
N ASP A 165 -6.66 12.52 -6.72
CA ASP A 165 -7.48 11.34 -6.94
C ASP A 165 -7.62 10.53 -5.64
N TYR A 166 -8.60 9.63 -5.57
CA TYR A 166 -8.72 8.70 -4.43
C TYR A 166 -9.10 7.27 -4.86
N ARG A 167 -8.64 6.30 -4.07
CA ARG A 167 -8.81 4.86 -4.30
C ARG A 167 -9.41 4.20 -3.07
N GLY A 168 -10.69 3.87 -3.16
CA GLY A 168 -11.44 3.07 -2.18
C GLY A 168 -11.92 1.75 -2.80
N GLU A 169 -13.18 1.40 -2.60
CA GLU A 169 -13.74 0.13 -3.08
C GLU A 169 -13.63 -0.03 -4.61
N GLY A 170 -13.18 -1.20 -5.06
CA GLY A 170 -13.06 -1.52 -6.49
C GLY A 170 -11.87 -0.85 -7.18
N GLY A 171 -10.89 -0.33 -6.41
CA GLY A 171 -9.62 0.20 -6.91
C GLY A 171 -8.42 -0.68 -6.57
N TYR A 172 -7.24 -0.27 -7.02
CA TYR A 172 -5.96 -0.77 -6.53
C TYR A 172 -4.90 0.32 -6.63
N ILE A 173 -3.82 0.14 -5.89
CA ILE A 173 -2.60 0.95 -5.96
C ILE A 173 -1.40 0.05 -6.29
N ILE A 174 -0.28 0.64 -6.71
CA ILE A 174 1.00 -0.06 -6.83
C ILE A 174 1.78 0.22 -5.53
N ALA A 175 2.17 -0.83 -4.82
CA ALA A 175 2.85 -0.74 -3.55
C ALA A 175 4.39 -0.76 -3.69
N PRO A 176 5.12 -0.12 -2.76
CA PRO A 176 6.57 -0.28 -2.65
C PRO A 176 6.93 -1.75 -2.35
N PRO A 177 8.12 -2.27 -2.73
CA PRO A 177 9.23 -1.59 -3.39
C PRO A 177 9.11 -1.52 -4.93
N SER A 178 7.90 -1.64 -5.50
CA SER A 178 7.73 -1.61 -6.97
C SER A 178 8.16 -0.27 -7.56
N SER A 179 9.21 -0.26 -8.38
CA SER A 179 9.59 0.88 -9.22
C SER A 179 9.04 0.71 -10.64
N LYS A 180 8.90 1.82 -11.38
CA LYS A 180 8.80 1.69 -12.85
C LYS A 180 10.07 1.04 -13.36
N GLY A 181 9.95 0.13 -14.33
CA GLY A 181 11.12 -0.26 -15.11
C GLY A 181 11.63 0.97 -15.85
N GLU A 182 12.94 1.10 -15.96
CA GLU A 182 13.58 2.11 -16.82
C GLU A 182 13.08 2.04 -18.27
#